data_AF-A0A955MSF3-F1
#
_entry.id   AF-A0A955MSF3-F1
#
_cell.length_a   1.000
_cell.length_b   1.000
_cell.length_c   1.000
_cell.angle_alpha   90.00
_cell.angle_beta   90.00
_cell.angle_gamma   90.00
#
_symmetry.space_group_name_H-M   'P 1'
#
loop_
_entity.id
_entity.type
_entity.pdbx_description
1 polymer ?
#
loop_
_entity_poly.entity_id
_entity_poly.type
_entity_poly.pdbx_seq_one_letter_code
_entity_poly.pdbx_strand_id
1 'polypeptide(L)'
;RWEGFRALPTQEDLAREFMLSLPREQREQAIVEGELTDVASGGEAQINPGDVAGIKAESLSPDDRALLVELIGSYTKWFRPEVAEKLGLTREQLADDPELVFHWMGGLGEGDVLHTYRISGKSFDIQYANHQNAANHVHTLFRTIGHDFGE
;
A
#
# COMPACT_ATOMS: atom_id res chain seq x y z
N ARG A 1 14.83 -29.83 0.77
CA ARG A 1 14.91 -28.46 1.31
C ARG A 1 13.52 -27.88 1.10
N TRP A 2 12.73 -27.71 2.14
CA TRP A 2 11.42 -27.07 2.00
C TRP A 2 11.69 -25.61 1.67
N GLU A 3 11.21 -25.14 0.53
CA GLU A 3 11.15 -23.71 0.24
C GLU A 3 10.34 -23.06 1.36
N GLY A 4 10.89 -22.00 1.96
CA GLY A 4 10.22 -21.30 3.05
C GLY A 4 8.86 -20.78 2.56
N PHE A 5 7.81 -21.03 3.34
CA PHE A 5 6.48 -20.50 3.04
C PHE A 5 6.53 -18.97 3.06
N ARG A 6 6.10 -18.33 1.97
CA ARG A 6 5.95 -16.87 1.88
C ARG A 6 4.47 -16.50 1.98
N ALA A 7 4.10 -15.79 3.04
CA ALA A 7 2.74 -15.30 3.23
C ALA A 7 2.46 -14.10 2.32
N LEU A 8 1.26 -14.03 1.73
CA LEU A 8 0.81 -12.94 0.85
C LEU A 8 1.83 -12.56 -0.26
N PRO A 9 2.31 -13.54 -1.06
CA PRO A 9 3.36 -13.32 -2.06
C PRO A 9 2.94 -12.30 -3.12
N THR A 10 1.67 -12.32 -3.54
CA THR A 10 1.14 -11.42 -4.57
C THR A 10 1.23 -9.95 -4.14
N GLN A 11 0.85 -9.63 -2.90
CA GLN A 11 0.90 -8.27 -2.37
C GLN A 11 2.34 -7.76 -2.27
N GLU A 12 3.27 -8.60 -1.82
CA GLU A 12 4.68 -8.24 -1.74
C GLU A 12 5.29 -8.04 -3.15
N ASP A 13 5.05 -8.99 -4.06
CA ASP A 13 5.62 -8.95 -5.42
C ASP A 13 5.16 -7.72 -6.17
N LEU A 14 3.85 -7.43 -6.16
CA LEU A 14 3.29 -6.25 -6.83
C LEU A 14 3.83 -4.94 -6.24
N ALA A 15 3.99 -4.86 -4.91
CA ALA A 15 4.53 -3.66 -4.28
C ALA A 15 6.01 -3.44 -4.62
N ARG A 16 6.80 -4.53 -4.68
CA ARG A 16 8.21 -4.45 -5.12
C ARG A 16 8.30 -4.14 -6.61
N GLU A 17 7.47 -4.75 -7.44
CA GLU A 17 7.40 -4.46 -8.87
C GLU A 17 7.10 -2.99 -9.11
N PHE A 18 6.10 -2.43 -8.41
CA PHE A 18 5.81 -1.00 -8.43
C PHE A 18 7.03 -0.17 -8.05
N MET A 19 7.68 -0.45 -6.91
CA MET A 19 8.88 0.30 -6.51
C MET A 19 10.02 0.20 -7.54
N LEU A 20 10.17 -0.95 -8.19
CA LEU A 20 11.23 -1.19 -9.17
C LEU A 20 10.91 -0.62 -10.56
N SER A 21 9.64 -0.41 -10.90
CA SER A 21 9.22 0.24 -12.15
C SER A 21 9.46 1.75 -12.13
N LEU A 22 9.33 2.38 -10.94
CA LEU A 22 9.49 3.83 -10.79
C LEU A 22 10.91 4.31 -11.23
N PRO A 23 10.99 5.41 -11.99
CA PRO A 23 12.23 6.17 -12.17
C PRO A 23 12.83 6.55 -10.82
N ARG A 24 14.16 6.72 -10.79
CA ARG A 24 14.91 6.97 -9.54
C ARG A 24 14.31 8.10 -8.69
N GLU A 25 14.00 9.24 -9.28
CA GLU A 25 13.47 10.40 -8.56
C GLU A 25 12.10 10.11 -7.93
N GLN A 26 11.23 9.40 -8.64
CA GLN A 26 9.91 8.99 -8.14
C GLN A 26 10.02 7.92 -7.05
N ARG A 27 10.95 6.97 -7.21
CA ARG A 27 11.25 5.98 -6.19
C ARG A 27 11.76 6.61 -4.91
N GLU A 28 12.63 7.61 -5.00
CA GLU A 28 13.12 8.38 -3.86
C GLU A 28 11.98 9.15 -3.16
N GLN A 29 10.98 9.65 -3.90
CA GLN A 29 9.76 10.26 -3.32
C GLN A 29 8.84 9.24 -2.63
N ALA A 30 8.78 8.01 -3.14
CA ALA A 30 8.00 6.94 -2.53
C ALA A 30 8.63 6.43 -1.23
N ILE A 31 9.95 6.55 -1.06
CA ILE A 31 10.66 6.12 0.14
C ILE A 31 10.49 7.17 1.24
N VAL A 32 9.97 6.73 2.39
CA VAL A 32 9.84 7.55 3.59
C VAL A 32 10.81 7.02 4.66
N GLU A 33 11.56 7.92 5.30
CA GLU A 33 12.44 7.55 6.41
C GLU A 33 11.63 7.38 7.71
N GLY A 34 11.96 6.34 8.47
CA GLY A 34 11.27 6.05 9.72
C GLY A 34 11.59 4.67 10.29
N GLU A 35 11.01 4.38 11.44
CA GLU A 35 11.06 3.06 12.05
C GLU A 35 10.03 2.13 11.38
N LEU A 36 10.44 0.90 11.06
CA LEU A 36 9.52 -0.12 10.55
C LEU A 36 8.59 -0.57 11.67
N THR A 37 7.28 -0.34 11.49
CA THR A 37 6.23 -0.66 12.46
C THR A 37 5.09 -1.43 11.79
N ASP A 38 4.36 -2.24 12.56
CA ASP A 38 3.28 -3.09 12.03
C ASP A 38 2.08 -2.27 11.53
N VAL A 39 1.67 -1.25 12.29
CA VAL A 39 0.54 -0.37 11.93
C VAL A 39 0.86 1.06 12.36
N ALA A 40 1.09 1.95 11.39
CA ALA A 40 1.38 3.36 11.64
C ALA A 40 0.17 4.11 12.22
N SER A 41 -1.05 3.78 11.76
CA SER A 41 -2.28 4.48 12.16
C SER A 41 -3.06 3.77 13.28
N GLY A 42 -2.49 2.76 13.94
CA GLY A 42 -3.23 1.81 14.79
C GLY A 42 -3.90 2.43 16.02
N GLY A 43 -3.49 3.64 16.40
CA GLY A 43 -4.07 4.42 17.50
C GLY A 43 -4.79 5.71 17.07
N GLU A 44 -4.85 6.02 15.78
CA GLU A 44 -5.41 7.29 15.30
C GLU A 44 -6.93 7.21 15.15
N ALA A 45 -7.64 8.14 15.80
CA ALA A 45 -9.10 8.23 15.71
C ALA A 45 -9.56 8.56 14.29
N GLN A 46 -8.80 9.38 13.54
CA GLN A 46 -9.07 9.76 12.16
C GLN A 46 -7.76 9.81 11.37
N ILE A 47 -7.81 9.43 10.09
CA ILE A 47 -6.68 9.49 9.16
C ILE A 47 -7.00 10.55 8.11
N ASN A 48 -6.07 11.49 7.88
CA ASN A 48 -6.15 12.47 6.80
C ASN A 48 -5.23 12.03 5.64
N PRO A 49 -5.77 11.56 4.50
CA PRO A 49 -4.97 11.15 3.34
C PRO A 49 -4.03 12.24 2.82
N GLY A 50 -4.44 13.51 2.92
CA GLY A 50 -3.67 14.66 2.42
C GLY A 50 -2.35 14.94 3.15
N ASP A 51 -2.17 14.39 4.36
CA ASP A 51 -0.96 14.58 5.18
C ASP A 51 0.03 13.41 5.06
N VAL A 52 -0.31 12.39 4.25
CA VAL A 52 0.51 11.17 4.11
C VAL A 52 1.71 11.45 3.21
N ALA A 53 2.91 11.30 3.76
CA ALA A 53 4.16 11.36 2.98
C ALA A 53 4.21 10.21 1.97
N GLY A 54 4.79 10.45 0.78
CA GLY A 54 4.93 9.45 -0.26
C GLY A 54 4.81 10.02 -1.67
N ILE A 55 4.75 9.12 -2.65
CA ILE A 55 4.49 9.46 -4.05
C ILE A 55 2.99 9.51 -4.32
N LYS A 56 2.53 10.60 -4.92
CA LYS A 56 1.14 10.74 -5.35
C LYS A 56 0.92 10.04 -6.68
N ALA A 57 -0.22 9.37 -6.83
CA ALA A 57 -0.57 8.68 -8.08
C ALA A 57 -0.67 9.64 -9.28
N GLU A 58 -0.96 10.92 -9.05
CA GLU A 58 -1.03 11.95 -10.10
C GLU A 58 0.33 12.24 -10.78
N SER A 59 1.46 11.93 -10.11
CA SER A 59 2.79 12.13 -10.69
C SER A 59 3.30 10.91 -11.46
N LEU A 60 2.60 9.77 -11.37
CA LEU A 60 3.00 8.51 -11.98
C LEU A 60 2.75 8.47 -13.49
N SER A 61 3.53 7.64 -14.19
CA SER A 61 3.17 7.25 -15.56
C SER A 61 1.87 6.43 -15.57
N PRO A 62 1.18 6.33 -16.72
CA PRO A 62 -0.01 5.48 -16.83
C PRO A 62 0.25 4.01 -16.45
N ASP A 63 1.44 3.49 -16.78
CA ASP A 63 1.82 2.09 -16.50
C ASP A 63 2.10 1.88 -15.01
N ASP A 64 2.86 2.77 -14.37
CA ASP A 64 3.13 2.71 -12.92
C ASP A 64 1.83 2.87 -12.12
N ARG A 65 0.93 3.75 -12.58
CA ARG A 65 -0.37 3.93 -11.95
C ARG A 65 -1.24 2.68 -12.09
N ALA A 66 -1.18 1.99 -13.24
CA ALA A 66 -1.89 0.74 -13.43
C ALA A 66 -1.37 -0.37 -12.48
N LEU A 67 -0.06 -0.42 -12.23
CA LEU A 67 0.54 -1.33 -11.24
C LEU A 67 0.06 -1.02 -9.82
N LEU A 68 0.02 0.26 -9.44
CA LEU A 68 -0.51 0.67 -8.12
C LEU A 68 -1.98 0.28 -7.95
N VAL A 69 -2.81 0.48 -8.98
CA VAL A 69 -4.22 0.05 -8.96
C VAL A 69 -4.36 -1.46 -8.89
N GLU A 70 -3.48 -2.22 -9.57
CA GLU A 70 -3.45 -3.68 -9.48
C GLU A 70 -3.06 -4.17 -8.08
N LEU A 71 -2.08 -3.51 -7.45
CA LEU A 71 -1.70 -3.78 -6.06
C LEU A 71 -2.88 -3.57 -5.11
N ILE A 72 -3.61 -2.46 -5.21
CA ILE A 72 -4.83 -2.21 -4.42
C ILE A 72 -5.88 -3.29 -4.71
N GLY A 73 -6.09 -3.62 -5.98
CA GLY A 73 -6.99 -4.68 -6.42
C GLY A 73 -6.68 -6.04 -5.79
N SER A 74 -5.41 -6.33 -5.49
CA SER A 74 -5.01 -7.59 -4.83
C SER A 74 -5.61 -7.73 -3.42
N TYR A 75 -5.91 -6.62 -2.75
CA TYR A 75 -6.59 -6.55 -1.45
C TYR A 75 -8.11 -6.56 -1.58
N THR A 76 -8.63 -5.79 -2.53
CA THR A 76 -10.06 -5.49 -2.63
C THR A 76 -10.84 -6.49 -3.49
N LYS A 77 -10.16 -7.39 -4.24
CA LYS A 77 -10.82 -8.39 -5.11
C LYS A 77 -11.85 -9.31 -4.43
N TRP A 78 -11.79 -9.41 -3.10
CA TRP A 78 -12.74 -10.21 -2.31
C TRP A 78 -13.97 -9.42 -1.84
N PHE A 79 -13.99 -8.11 -2.09
CA PHE A 79 -15.10 -7.26 -1.72
C PHE A 79 -16.26 -7.55 -2.67
N ARG A 80 -17.48 -7.42 -2.14
CA ARG A 80 -18.66 -7.48 -2.99
C ARG A 80 -18.63 -6.29 -3.95
N PRO A 81 -19.03 -6.43 -5.22
CA PRO A 81 -18.97 -5.34 -6.19
C PRO A 81 -19.63 -4.06 -5.72
N GLU A 82 -20.79 -4.16 -5.07
CA GLU A 82 -21.53 -3.02 -4.52
C GLU A 82 -20.79 -2.30 -3.37
N VAL A 83 -19.96 -3.02 -2.62
CA VAL A 83 -19.12 -2.44 -1.56
C VAL A 83 -17.91 -1.75 -2.19
N ALA A 84 -17.27 -2.39 -3.17
CA ALA A 84 -16.14 -1.81 -3.88
C ALA A 84 -16.53 -0.50 -4.59
N GLU A 85 -17.66 -0.49 -5.29
CA GLU A 85 -18.20 0.71 -5.96
C GLU A 85 -18.50 1.84 -4.96
N LYS A 86 -19.17 1.52 -3.85
CA LYS A 86 -19.50 2.50 -2.81
C LYS A 86 -18.26 3.11 -2.18
N LEU A 87 -17.21 2.32 -2.00
CA LEU A 87 -15.95 2.76 -1.41
C LEU A 87 -14.98 3.37 -2.43
N GLY A 88 -15.33 3.51 -3.71
CA GLY A 88 -14.38 4.08 -4.68
C GLY A 88 -13.24 3.13 -5.09
N LEU A 89 -13.42 1.82 -4.92
CA LEU A 89 -12.39 0.79 -5.08
C LEU A 89 -12.45 0.07 -6.43
N THR A 90 -13.28 0.52 -7.38
CA THR A 90 -13.20 -0.04 -8.75
C THR A 90 -11.91 0.40 -9.43
N ARG A 91 -11.48 -0.35 -10.45
CA ARG A 91 -10.26 -0.03 -11.20
C ARG A 91 -10.32 1.38 -11.76
N GLU A 92 -11.46 1.79 -12.30
CA GLU A 92 -11.69 3.10 -12.90
C GLU A 92 -11.66 4.20 -11.83
N GLN A 93 -12.33 3.99 -10.69
CA GLN A 93 -12.35 4.97 -9.60
C GLN A 93 -10.96 5.19 -8.99
N LEU A 94 -10.21 4.11 -8.73
CA LEU A 94 -8.83 4.18 -8.24
C LEU A 94 -7.90 4.83 -9.27
N ALA A 95 -8.09 4.49 -10.54
CA ALA A 95 -7.42 5.12 -11.67
C ALA A 95 -7.91 6.55 -11.95
N ASP A 96 -8.74 7.16 -11.11
CA ASP A 96 -9.07 8.59 -11.16
C ASP A 96 -8.96 9.27 -9.78
N ASP A 97 -8.53 8.55 -8.73
CA ASP A 97 -8.43 9.08 -7.37
C ASP A 97 -7.24 10.06 -7.24
N PRO A 98 -7.48 11.37 -7.00
CA PRO A 98 -6.43 12.36 -6.84
C PRO A 98 -5.78 12.33 -5.44
N GLU A 99 -6.40 11.65 -4.47
CA GLU A 99 -5.90 11.52 -3.11
C GLU A 99 -5.06 10.24 -2.93
N LEU A 100 -4.85 9.48 -4.00
CA LEU A 100 -4.10 8.23 -3.94
C LEU A 100 -2.60 8.51 -3.75
N VAL A 101 -2.07 8.05 -2.62
CA VAL A 101 -0.67 8.17 -2.22
C VAL A 101 -0.12 6.79 -1.86
N PHE A 102 1.10 6.52 -2.32
CA PHE A 102 1.86 5.33 -1.95
C PHE A 102 3.13 5.73 -1.22
N HIS A 103 3.48 5.01 -0.15
CA HIS A 103 4.82 5.10 0.42
C HIS A 103 5.38 3.76 0.87
N TRP A 104 6.70 3.71 0.91
CA TRP A 104 7.52 2.55 1.20
C TRP A 104 8.54 2.87 2.29
N MET A 105 8.80 1.92 3.17
CA MET A 105 9.90 1.99 4.13
C MET A 105 10.68 0.67 4.13
N GLY A 106 12.00 0.74 4.31
CA GLY A 106 12.88 -0.44 4.37
C GLY A 106 13.42 -0.90 3.02
N GLY A 107 13.95 -2.12 2.98
CA GLY A 107 14.74 -2.64 1.88
C GLY A 107 13.92 -3.11 0.66
N LEU A 108 14.37 -2.73 -0.54
CA LEU A 108 13.74 -3.10 -1.81
C LEU A 108 14.01 -4.54 -2.29
N GLY A 109 14.83 -5.29 -1.54
CA GLY A 109 15.27 -6.62 -1.93
C GLY A 109 16.73 -6.63 -2.37
N GLU A 110 17.38 -7.78 -2.16
CA GLU A 110 18.84 -8.01 -2.14
C GLU A 110 19.56 -7.34 -0.95
N GLY A 111 19.82 -8.15 0.09
CA GLY A 111 20.58 -7.76 1.28
C GLY A 111 19.73 -7.24 2.43
N ASP A 112 18.67 -6.47 2.15
CA ASP A 112 17.67 -6.04 3.11
C ASP A 112 16.26 -6.36 2.60
N VAL A 113 15.56 -7.22 3.35
CA VAL A 113 14.24 -7.75 3.00
C VAL A 113 13.15 -7.18 3.90
N LEU A 114 13.51 -6.49 4.99
CA LEU A 114 12.54 -5.94 5.93
C LEU A 114 11.91 -4.70 5.32
N HIS A 115 10.59 -4.63 5.31
CA HIS A 115 9.90 -3.52 4.68
C HIS A 115 8.48 -3.33 5.20
N THR A 116 7.96 -2.15 4.96
CA THR A 116 6.54 -1.81 5.09
C THR A 116 6.12 -0.93 3.93
N TYR A 117 4.83 -0.92 3.63
CA TYR A 117 4.25 0.07 2.72
C TYR A 117 2.84 0.43 3.15
N ARG A 118 2.39 1.59 2.69
CA ARG A 118 1.04 2.09 2.90
C ARG A 118 0.49 2.67 1.61
N ILE A 119 -0.80 2.48 1.41
CA ILE A 119 -1.56 3.04 0.30
C ILE A 119 -2.76 3.74 0.87
N SER A 120 -2.81 5.06 0.74
CA SER A 120 -3.91 5.87 1.23
C SER A 120 -4.65 6.45 0.03
N GLY A 121 -5.97 6.34 0.02
CA GLY A 121 -6.83 6.98 -0.96
C GLY A 121 -7.95 7.73 -0.25
N LYS A 122 -8.89 8.28 -1.03
CA LYS A 122 -9.94 9.15 -0.49
C LYS A 122 -10.80 8.52 0.62
N SER A 123 -11.04 7.22 0.53
CA SER A 123 -12.00 6.48 1.35
C SER A 123 -11.37 5.30 2.10
N PHE A 124 -10.07 5.08 1.94
CA PHE A 124 -9.41 3.88 2.45
C PHE A 124 -7.94 4.09 2.78
N ASP A 125 -7.43 3.19 3.62
CA ASP A 125 -6.03 3.07 3.96
C ASP A 125 -5.63 1.60 4.02
N ILE A 126 -4.57 1.23 3.30
CA ILE A 126 -3.98 -0.12 3.29
C ILE A 126 -2.60 -0.01 3.90
N GLN A 127 -2.29 -0.87 4.86
CA GLN A 127 -0.94 -1.01 5.41
C GLN A 127 -0.48 -2.45 5.27
N TYR A 128 0.81 -2.60 4.99
CA TYR A 128 1.50 -3.88 4.92
C TYR A 128 2.81 -3.76 5.67
N ALA A 129 3.08 -4.73 6.53
CA ALA A 129 4.32 -4.81 7.26
C ALA A 129 4.90 -6.23 7.19
N ASN A 130 6.17 -6.33 6.82
CA ASN A 130 6.93 -7.56 6.85
C ASN A 130 8.37 -7.28 7.30
N HIS A 131 8.50 -6.85 8.54
CA HIS A 131 9.79 -6.47 9.15
C HIS A 131 10.20 -7.36 10.34
N GLN A 132 9.38 -8.36 10.66
CA GLN A 132 9.64 -9.31 11.75
C GLN A 132 10.14 -10.66 11.20
N ASN A 133 10.83 -11.44 12.04
CA ASN A 133 11.24 -12.83 11.73
C ASN A 133 11.96 -12.99 10.37
N ALA A 134 12.84 -12.03 10.02
CA ALA A 134 13.53 -11.99 8.72
C ALA A 134 12.59 -11.94 7.51
N ALA A 135 11.59 -11.04 7.58
CA ALA A 135 10.54 -10.87 6.56
C ALA A 135 9.70 -12.15 6.31
N ASN A 136 9.35 -12.84 7.40
CA ASN A 136 8.55 -14.08 7.37
C ASN A 136 7.30 -13.99 8.27
N HIS A 137 6.86 -12.77 8.60
CA HIS A 137 5.67 -12.55 9.40
C HIS A 137 4.99 -11.28 8.91
N VAL A 138 3.93 -11.48 8.15
CA VAL A 138 3.23 -10.39 7.46
C VAL A 138 2.03 -9.93 8.28
N HIS A 139 1.95 -8.63 8.54
CA HIS A 139 0.74 -7.97 9.00
C HIS A 139 0.17 -7.13 7.86
N THR A 140 -1.15 -7.06 7.78
CA THR A 140 -1.82 -6.14 6.87
C THR A 140 -3.11 -5.61 7.49
N LEU A 141 -3.40 -4.35 7.20
CA LEU A 141 -4.61 -3.65 7.61
C LEU A 141 -5.28 -3.08 6.37
N PHE A 142 -6.61 -3.17 6.32
CA PHE A 142 -7.44 -2.35 5.45
C PHE A 142 -8.41 -1.58 6.35
N ARG A 143 -8.44 -0.25 6.23
CA ARG A 143 -9.34 0.63 6.97
C ARG A 143 -10.14 1.49 6.00
N THR A 144 -11.44 1.64 6.24
CA THR A 144 -12.28 2.64 5.56
C THR A 144 -12.21 3.98 6.30
N ILE A 145 -12.06 5.07 5.57
CA ILE A 145 -11.99 6.44 6.11
C ILE A 145 -13.38 7.08 6.05
N GLY A 146 -13.77 7.82 7.10
CA GLY A 146 -15.09 8.49 7.21
C GLY A 146 -16.26 7.55 7.54
N HIS A 147 -15.95 6.33 7.97
CA HIS A 147 -16.88 5.32 8.45
C HIS A 147 -16.30 4.62 9.68
N ASP A 148 -15.64 5.39 10.54
CA ASP A 148 -14.97 4.83 11.71
C ASP A 148 -15.98 4.36 12.77
N PHE A 149 -15.63 3.29 13.48
CA PHE A 149 -16.53 2.73 14.49
C PHE A 149 -16.78 3.73 15.62
N GLY A 150 -18.05 4.10 15.83
CA GLY A 150 -18.46 5.02 16.88
C GLY A 150 -18.77 6.45 16.42
N GLU A 151 -18.71 6.71 15.11
CA GLU A 151 -19.34 7.89 14.49
C GLU A 151 -20.88 7.78 14.41
#